data_AF-A0A496BAZ9-F1
#
_entry.id   AF-A0A496BAZ9-F1
#
_cell.length_a   1.000
_cell.length_b   1.000
_cell.length_c   1.000
_cell.angle_alpha   90.00
_cell.angle_beta   90.00
_cell.angle_gamma   90.00
#
_symmetry.space_group_name_H-M   'P 1'
#
loop_
_entity.id
_entity.type
_entity.pdbx_description
1 polymer ?
#
loop_
_entity_poly.entity_id
_entity_poly.type
_entity_poly.pdbx_seq_one_letter_code
_entity_poly.pdbx_strand_id
1 'polypeptide(L)'
;YSDYGDFTPTERERLQKLLETIYQGFVQKAAEGRDKTEAEIHELAQGRIWTGKQAKEIGLVDELGGLDTALAIVKKQIALDPTDEVDIIILPKPKTFLETLIEDMEMDIRLPMASHLPLPTPIEQTLPSLYWLHLFANEPAATVMPFEIVIR
;
A
#
# COMPACT_ATOMS: atom_id res chain seq x y z
N TYR A 1 -16.48 15.24 21.43
CA TYR A 1 -15.76 16.32 20.71
C TYR A 1 -16.74 17.01 19.79
N SER A 2 -16.97 18.30 19.99
CA SER A 2 -17.65 19.18 19.04
C SER A 2 -16.84 20.46 18.99
N ASP A 3 -16.74 21.11 17.83
CA ASP A 3 -16.04 22.40 17.65
C ASP A 3 -16.56 23.54 18.56
N TYR A 4 -17.62 23.31 19.33
CA TYR A 4 -18.38 24.32 20.08
C TYR A 4 -18.19 24.26 21.62
N GLY A 5 -17.21 23.55 22.17
CA GLY A 5 -17.00 23.54 23.63
C GLY A 5 -15.68 22.93 24.13
N ASP A 6 -15.25 23.37 25.32
CA ASP A 6 -14.04 22.89 26.00
C ASP A 6 -14.19 21.43 26.48
N PHE A 7 -13.05 20.74 26.59
CA PHE A 7 -13.02 19.41 27.20
C PHE A 7 -13.49 19.45 28.65
N THR A 8 -14.41 18.54 29.01
CA THR A 8 -14.68 18.25 30.42
C THR A 8 -13.40 17.74 31.10
N PRO A 9 -13.26 17.87 32.44
CA PRO A 9 -12.08 17.38 33.15
C PRO A 9 -11.76 15.90 32.85
N THR A 10 -12.79 15.05 32.78
CA THR A 10 -12.65 13.62 32.47
C THR A 10 -12.21 13.37 31.02
N GLU A 11 -12.73 14.12 30.05
CA GLU A 11 -12.29 13.99 28.66
C GLU A 11 -10.84 14.46 28.48
N ARG A 12 -10.47 15.57 29.14
CA ARG A 12 -9.09 16.07 29.14
C ARG A 12 -8.12 15.04 29.72
N GLU A 13 -8.49 14.38 30.82
CA GLU A 13 -7.67 13.33 31.42
C GLU A 13 -7.48 12.13 30.48
N ARG A 14 -8.55 11.70 29.81
CA ARG A 14 -8.46 10.61 28.82
C ARG A 14 -7.56 10.97 27.63
N LEU A 15 -7.69 12.20 27.13
CA LEU A 15 -6.83 12.71 26.07
C LEU A 15 -5.37 12.76 26.51
N GLN A 16 -5.09 13.27 27.72
CA GLN A 16 -3.75 13.32 28.27
C GLN A 16 -3.12 11.92 28.35
N LYS A 17 -3.85 10.94 28.88
CA LYS A 17 -3.40 9.53 28.94
C LYS A 17 -3.12 8.93 27.57
N LEU A 18 -3.95 9.24 26.57
CA LEU A 18 -3.73 8.82 25.19
C LEU A 18 -2.44 9.40 24.63
N LEU A 19 -2.23 10.71 24.78
CA LEU A 19 -1.02 11.39 24.31
C LEU A 19 0.23 10.85 25.00
N GLU A 20 0.15 10.60 26.30
CA GLU A 20 1.26 10.06 27.08
C GLU A 20 1.62 8.63 26.64
N THR A 21 0.62 7.80 26.35
CA THR A 21 0.83 6.44 25.81
C THR A 21 1.50 6.47 24.43
N ILE A 22 1.05 7.36 23.54
CA ILE A 22 1.65 7.53 22.21
C ILE A 22 3.10 8.01 22.35
N TYR A 23 3.35 8.98 23.24
CA TYR A 23 4.67 9.54 23.47
C TYR A 23 5.65 8.50 24.03
N GLN A 24 5.23 7.73 25.04
CA GLN A 24 6.04 6.63 25.57
C GLN A 24 6.35 5.59 24.50
N GLY A 25 5.37 5.22 23.67
CA GLY A 25 5.59 4.30 22.54
C GLY A 25 6.58 4.84 21.50
N PHE A 26 6.63 6.16 21.28
CA PHE A 26 7.64 6.79 20.43
C PHE A 26 9.04 6.72 21.05
N VAL A 27 9.17 7.12 22.33
CA VAL A 27 10.45 7.13 23.06
C VAL A 27 11.04 5.72 23.10
N GLN A 28 10.22 4.71 23.42
CA GLN A 28 10.65 3.31 23.45
C GLN A 28 11.21 2.86 22.10
N LYS A 29 10.47 3.05 21.00
CA LYS A 29 10.92 2.64 19.67
C LYS A 29 12.19 3.35 19.22
N ALA A 30 12.33 4.63 19.56
CA ALA A 30 13.54 5.39 19.26
C ALA A 30 14.74 4.92 20.09
N ALA A 31 14.52 4.56 21.36
CA ALA A 31 15.53 3.99 22.25
C ALA A 31 16.03 2.64 21.72
N GLU A 32 15.11 1.72 21.39
CA GLU A 32 15.41 0.42 20.78
C GLU A 32 16.15 0.57 19.45
N GLY A 33 15.71 1.48 18.58
CA GLY A 33 16.32 1.69 17.26
C GLY A 33 17.69 2.37 17.29
N ARG A 34 18.08 2.98 18.41
CA ARG A 34 19.37 3.68 18.56
C ARG A 34 20.29 3.08 19.62
N ASP A 35 19.90 1.96 20.20
CA ASP A 35 20.61 1.32 21.31
C ASP A 35 20.92 2.32 22.43
N LYS A 36 19.90 3.11 22.80
CA LYS A 36 19.95 4.15 23.85
C LYS A 36 18.92 3.84 24.92
N THR A 37 19.11 4.40 26.11
CA THR A 37 18.07 4.33 27.15
C THR A 37 16.89 5.24 26.83
N GLU A 38 15.69 4.88 27.31
CA GLU A 38 14.52 5.76 27.20
C GLU A 38 14.76 7.13 27.82
N ALA A 39 15.53 7.21 28.91
CA ALA A 39 15.88 8.47 29.56
C ALA A 39 16.74 9.38 28.67
N GLU A 40 17.74 8.82 27.98
CA GLU A 40 18.56 9.58 27.02
C GLU A 40 17.72 10.10 25.86
N ILE A 41 16.87 9.24 25.27
CA ILE A 41 15.96 9.66 24.20
C ILE A 41 14.97 10.70 24.71
N HIS A 42 14.44 10.55 25.92
CA HIS A 42 13.51 11.50 26.51
C HIS A 42 14.12 12.91 26.65
N GLU A 43 15.39 13.01 27.06
CA GLU A 43 16.12 14.29 27.14
C GLU A 43 16.37 14.94 25.76
N LEU A 44 16.55 14.11 24.73
CA LEU A 44 16.71 14.55 23.34
C LEU A 44 15.36 14.83 22.64
N ALA A 45 14.28 14.21 23.13
CA ALA A 45 12.90 14.39 22.69
C ALA A 45 12.32 15.70 23.27
N GLN A 46 11.03 15.78 23.57
CA GLN A 46 10.33 17.04 23.98
C GLN A 46 9.97 18.01 22.83
N GLY A 47 9.82 17.50 21.60
CA GLY A 47 9.34 18.33 20.46
C GLY A 47 10.40 19.28 19.88
N ARG A 48 11.67 19.08 20.22
CA ARG A 48 12.80 19.82 19.65
C ARG A 48 13.05 19.38 18.20
N ILE A 49 13.45 20.33 17.36
CA ILE A 49 13.83 20.07 15.97
C ILE A 49 15.35 20.06 15.90
N TRP A 50 15.90 19.01 15.30
CA TRP A 50 17.33 18.85 15.07
C TRP A 50 17.64 18.94 13.57
N THR A 51 18.69 19.69 13.21
CA THR A 51 19.25 19.59 11.86
C THR A 51 19.91 18.22 11.68
N GLY A 52 20.07 17.75 10.42
CA GLY A 52 20.74 16.47 10.17
C GLY A 52 22.13 16.39 10.82
N LYS A 53 22.92 17.48 10.73
CA LYS A 53 24.25 17.54 11.36
C LYS A 53 24.18 17.36 12.88
N GLN A 54 23.30 18.11 13.54
CA GLN A 54 23.10 17.97 14.99
C GLN A 54 22.63 16.56 15.34
N ALA A 55 21.67 16.02 14.59
CA ALA A 55 21.15 14.67 14.79
C ALA A 55 22.26 13.62 14.70
N LYS A 56 23.23 13.78 13.79
CA LYS A 56 24.40 12.89 13.71
C LYS A 56 25.30 13.03 14.94
N GLU A 57 25.56 14.24 15.39
CA GLU A 57 26.38 14.52 16.58
C GLU A 57 25.79 13.90 17.87
N ILE A 58 24.46 13.91 18.01
CA ILE A 58 23.76 13.32 19.17
C ILE A 58 23.34 11.85 18.95
N GLY A 59 23.71 11.24 17.81
CA GLY A 59 23.45 9.83 17.51
C GLY A 59 21.99 9.47 17.23
N LEU A 60 21.20 10.41 16.71
CA LEU A 60 19.85 10.16 16.20
C LEU A 60 19.82 9.71 14.73
N VAL A 61 20.90 9.94 13.98
CA VAL A 61 21.10 9.43 12.61
C VAL A 61 22.52 8.90 12.44
N ASP A 62 22.70 7.92 11.56
CA ASP A 62 23.99 7.24 11.37
C ASP A 62 24.89 8.02 10.42
N GLU A 63 24.33 8.49 9.30
CA GLU A 63 25.09 9.14 8.23
C GLU A 63 24.35 10.33 7.61
N LEU A 64 25.14 11.27 7.07
CA LEU A 64 24.63 12.42 6.32
C LEU A 64 24.80 12.15 4.84
N GLY A 65 23.72 12.30 4.07
CA GLY A 65 23.76 12.09 2.63
C GLY A 65 22.37 12.07 2.02
N GLY A 66 22.32 11.75 0.74
CA GLY A 66 21.09 11.53 0.00
C GLY A 66 20.84 10.05 -0.27
N LEU A 67 19.97 9.79 -1.25
CA LEU A 67 19.65 8.43 -1.71
C LEU A 67 20.89 7.67 -2.18
N ASP A 68 21.81 8.34 -2.91
CA ASP A 68 23.03 7.69 -3.42
C ASP A 68 23.92 7.17 -2.29
N THR A 69 24.03 7.92 -1.19
CA THR A 69 24.77 7.50 0.01
C THR A 69 24.10 6.30 0.67
N ALA A 70 22.77 6.32 0.79
CA ALA A 70 22.02 5.19 1.32
C ALA A 70 22.20 3.93 0.46
N LEU A 71 22.13 4.06 -0.87
CA LEU A 71 22.36 2.95 -1.80
C LEU A 71 23.78 2.39 -1.68
N ALA A 72 24.80 3.25 -1.59
CA ALA A 72 26.18 2.81 -1.40
C ALA A 72 26.37 2.03 -0.09
N ILE A 73 25.75 2.48 1.00
CA ILE A 73 25.78 1.79 2.30
C ILE A 73 25.09 0.42 2.19
N VAL A 74 23.91 0.36 1.58
CA VAL A 74 23.16 -0.89 1.42
C VAL A 74 23.94 -1.88 0.55
N LYS A 75 24.42 -1.47 -0.63
CA LYS A 75 25.25 -2.33 -1.51
C LYS A 75 26.43 -2.94 -0.76
N LYS A 76 27.13 -2.11 0.04
CA LYS A 76 28.24 -2.57 0.89
C LYS A 76 27.80 -3.58 1.95
N GLN A 77 26.65 -3.38 2.58
CA GLN A 77 26.12 -4.29 3.61
C GLN A 77 25.73 -5.66 3.05
N ILE A 78 25.23 -5.71 1.81
CA ILE A 78 24.84 -6.96 1.14
C ILE A 78 25.93 -7.54 0.22
N ALA A 79 27.15 -6.99 0.28
CA ALA A 79 28.31 -7.41 -0.51
C ALA A 79 28.09 -7.41 -2.04
N LEU A 80 27.32 -6.43 -2.54
CA LEU A 80 27.24 -6.14 -3.97
C LEU A 80 28.37 -5.20 -4.40
N ASP A 81 28.80 -5.31 -5.65
CA ASP A 81 29.78 -4.40 -6.21
C ASP A 81 29.17 -3.01 -6.38
N PRO A 82 29.92 -1.92 -6.11
CA PRO A 82 29.40 -0.56 -6.24
C PRO A 82 28.87 -0.25 -7.65
N THR A 83 29.43 -0.92 -8.66
CA THR A 83 29.09 -0.80 -10.08
C THR A 83 27.85 -1.57 -10.49
N ASP A 84 27.34 -2.46 -9.65
CA ASP A 84 26.16 -3.26 -9.98
C ASP A 84 24.95 -2.34 -10.15
N GLU A 85 24.22 -2.51 -11.25
CA GLU A 85 22.99 -1.75 -11.48
C GLU A 85 21.91 -2.21 -10.49
N VAL A 86 21.23 -1.24 -9.87
CA VAL A 86 20.13 -1.50 -8.94
C VAL A 86 18.89 -0.81 -9.47
N ASP A 87 17.84 -1.58 -9.67
CA ASP A 87 16.54 -1.07 -10.09
C ASP A 87 15.85 -0.35 -8.92
N ILE A 88 15.68 0.96 -9.06
CA ILE A 88 14.92 1.78 -8.12
C ILE A 88 13.47 1.84 -8.59
N ILE A 89 12.58 1.12 -7.91
CA ILE A 89 11.13 1.17 -8.16
C ILE A 89 10.47 2.27 -7.34
N ILE A 90 9.80 3.21 -8.00
CA ILE A 90 9.00 4.25 -7.34
C ILE A 90 7.57 3.73 -7.16
N LEU A 91 7.04 3.82 -5.94
CA LEU A 91 5.71 3.35 -5.57
C LEU A 91 4.77 4.50 -5.20
N PRO A 92 3.44 4.35 -5.41
CA PRO A 92 2.79 3.22 -6.07
C PRO A 92 3.11 3.17 -7.57
N LYS A 93 3.17 1.97 -8.15
CA LYS A 93 3.35 1.83 -9.60
C LYS A 93 2.15 2.52 -10.28
N PRO A 94 2.35 3.39 -11.28
CA PRO A 94 1.24 3.88 -12.06
C PRO A 94 0.53 2.67 -12.66
N LYS A 95 -0.81 2.65 -12.56
CA LYS A 95 -1.60 1.58 -13.18
C LYS A 95 -1.27 1.54 -14.67
N THR A 96 -1.03 0.34 -15.17
CA THR A 96 -0.84 0.17 -16.61
C THR A 96 -2.17 0.42 -17.33
N PHE A 97 -2.11 0.77 -18.61
CA PHE A 97 -3.31 0.99 -19.42
C PHE A 97 -4.32 -0.17 -19.34
N LEU A 98 -3.83 -1.42 -19.31
CA LEU A 98 -4.67 -2.61 -19.19
C LEU A 98 -5.34 -2.73 -17.80
N GLU A 99 -4.62 -2.40 -16.72
CA GLU A 99 -5.19 -2.40 -15.37
C GLU A 99 -6.29 -1.34 -15.24
N THR A 100 -6.06 -0.14 -15.78
CA THR A 100 -7.09 0.91 -15.81
C THR A 100 -8.30 0.50 -16.65
N LEU A 101 -8.08 -0.12 -17.82
CA LEU A 101 -9.17 -0.58 -18.68
C LEU A 101 -9.99 -1.71 -18.03
N ILE A 102 -9.33 -2.67 -17.36
CA ILE A 102 -10.01 -3.77 -16.66
C ILE A 102 -10.82 -3.24 -15.47
N GLU A 103 -10.30 -2.28 -14.71
CA GLU A 103 -11.05 -1.62 -13.65
C GLU A 103 -12.24 -0.80 -14.18
N ASP A 104 -12.07 -0.08 -15.30
CA ASP A 104 -13.16 0.63 -15.97
C ASP A 104 -14.21 -0.36 -16.53
N MET A 105 -13.80 -1.57 -16.92
CA MET A 105 -14.69 -2.64 -17.36
C MET A 105 -15.36 -3.40 -16.20
N GLU A 106 -14.77 -3.44 -15.00
CA GLU A 106 -15.41 -4.00 -13.79
C GLU A 106 -16.58 -3.14 -13.29
N MET A 107 -16.70 -1.87 -13.73
CA MET A 107 -17.94 -1.11 -13.61
C MET A 107 -19.00 -1.65 -14.59
N ASP A 108 -19.71 -2.66 -14.11
CA ASP A 108 -21.01 -3.13 -14.60
C ASP A 108 -20.99 -3.83 -15.98
N ILE A 109 -20.34 -5.01 -16.06
CA ILE A 109 -20.72 -6.02 -17.07
C ILE A 109 -22.05 -6.66 -16.67
N ARG A 110 -23.12 -5.86 -16.64
CA ARG A 110 -24.43 -6.36 -17.05
C ARG A 110 -24.43 -6.29 -18.56
N LEU A 111 -23.94 -7.33 -19.23
CA LEU A 111 -24.25 -7.53 -20.65
C LEU A 111 -25.78 -7.43 -20.76
N PRO A 112 -26.34 -6.36 -21.35
CA PRO A 112 -27.75 -6.40 -21.68
C PRO A 112 -27.84 -7.52 -22.70
N MET A 113 -28.64 -8.54 -22.39
CA MET A 113 -28.89 -9.73 -23.23
C MET A 113 -29.44 -9.39 -24.64
N ALA A 114 -29.45 -8.11 -25.02
CA ALA A 114 -29.84 -7.58 -26.31
C ALA A 114 -29.09 -6.28 -26.63
N SER A 115 -27.76 -6.32 -26.79
CA SER A 115 -27.06 -5.27 -27.55
C SER A 115 -26.33 -5.89 -28.74
N HIS A 116 -26.84 -5.58 -29.92
CA HIS A 116 -26.32 -5.93 -31.23
C HIS A 116 -25.05 -5.10 -31.49
N LEU A 117 -23.95 -5.40 -30.81
CA LEU A 117 -22.65 -5.00 -31.35
C LEU A 117 -22.40 -5.87 -32.59
N PRO A 118 -22.23 -5.30 -33.79
CA PRO A 118 -21.84 -6.08 -34.96
C PRO A 118 -20.37 -6.46 -34.79
N LEU A 119 -20.15 -7.60 -34.13
CA LEU A 119 -18.80 -8.13 -33.95
C LEU A 119 -18.37 -8.75 -35.29
N PRO A 120 -17.10 -8.59 -35.69
CA PRO A 120 -16.55 -9.32 -36.83
C PRO A 120 -16.83 -10.81 -36.66
N THR A 121 -17.28 -11.48 -37.72
CA THR A 121 -17.69 -12.91 -37.72
C THR A 121 -16.75 -13.88 -37.00
N PRO A 122 -15.41 -13.71 -36.99
CA PRO A 122 -14.53 -14.59 -36.22
C PRO A 122 -14.82 -14.57 -34.70
N ILE A 123 -15.26 -13.43 -34.16
CA ILE A 123 -15.54 -13.23 -32.73
C ILE A 123 -16.94 -13.76 -32.39
N GLU A 124 -17.94 -13.55 -33.25
CA GLU A 124 -19.27 -14.15 -33.08
C GLU A 124 -19.22 -15.68 -33.00
N GLN A 125 -18.37 -16.30 -33.81
CA GLN A 125 -18.23 -17.77 -33.84
C GLN A 125 -17.53 -18.34 -32.59
N THR A 126 -16.77 -17.53 -31.87
CA THR A 126 -15.97 -17.96 -30.71
C THR A 126 -16.59 -17.56 -29.37
N LEU A 127 -17.53 -16.62 -29.35
CA LEU A 127 -18.30 -16.21 -28.17
C LEU A 127 -18.96 -17.37 -27.41
N PRO A 128 -19.60 -18.37 -28.06
CA PRO A 128 -20.16 -19.50 -27.35
C PRO A 128 -19.10 -20.33 -26.61
N SER A 129 -17.88 -20.43 -27.16
CA SER A 129 -16.77 -21.16 -26.52
C SER A 129 -16.18 -20.42 -25.31
N LEU A 130 -16.26 -19.07 -25.30
CA LEU A 130 -15.84 -18.25 -24.17
C LEU A 130 -16.79 -18.36 -22.97
N TYR A 131 -18.09 -18.56 -23.22
CA TYR A 131 -19.08 -18.82 -22.16
C TYR A 131 -18.71 -20.07 -21.33
N TRP A 132 -18.26 -21.14 -22.00
CA TRP A 132 -17.79 -22.36 -21.33
C TRP A 132 -16.56 -22.13 -20.45
N LEU A 133 -15.60 -21.32 -20.91
CA LEU A 133 -14.40 -21.00 -20.14
C LEU A 133 -14.72 -20.25 -18.84
N HIS A 134 -15.68 -19.33 -18.84
CA HIS A 134 -16.13 -18.66 -17.63
C HIS A 134 -16.83 -19.61 -16.66
N LEU A 135 -17.64 -20.55 -17.19
CA LEU A 135 -18.36 -21.54 -16.38
C LEU A 135 -17.40 -22.48 -15.62
N PHE A 136 -16.29 -22.89 -16.24
CA PHE A 136 -15.31 -23.79 -15.62
C PHE A 136 -14.25 -23.06 -14.77
N ALA A 137 -14.06 -21.76 -14.97
CA ALA A 137 -13.07 -20.99 -14.21
C ALA A 137 -13.50 -20.78 -12.75
N ASN A 138 -14.81 -20.74 -12.47
CA ASN A 138 -15.33 -20.30 -11.17
C ASN A 138 -16.14 -21.33 -10.36
N GLU A 139 -16.54 -22.49 -10.91
CA GLU A 139 -17.28 -23.50 -10.15
C GLU A 139 -16.74 -24.94 -10.28
N PRO A 140 -16.59 -25.70 -9.17
CA PRO A 140 -16.00 -27.05 -9.18
C PRO A 140 -16.91 -28.15 -9.74
N ALA A 141 -18.21 -27.89 -9.98
CA ALA A 141 -19.13 -28.84 -10.59
C ALA A 141 -20.19 -28.13 -11.46
N ALA A 142 -20.06 -28.23 -12.77
CA ALA A 142 -21.04 -27.68 -13.72
C ALA A 142 -22.17 -28.69 -13.98
N THR A 143 -23.42 -28.31 -13.71
CA THR A 143 -24.59 -29.09 -14.15
C THR A 143 -25.00 -28.60 -15.53
N VAL A 144 -24.60 -29.32 -16.58
CA VAL A 144 -24.93 -28.97 -17.96
C VAL A 144 -26.21 -29.68 -18.37
N MET A 145 -27.25 -28.91 -18.70
CA MET A 145 -28.45 -29.46 -19.35
C MET A 145 -28.09 -29.77 -20.82
N PRO A 146 -28.33 -31.00 -21.32
CA PRO A 146 -27.80 -31.45 -22.62
C PRO A 146 -28.58 -30.92 -23.84
N PHE A 147 -29.43 -29.92 -23.66
CA PHE A 147 -30.19 -29.31 -24.75
C PHE A 147 -30.47 -27.83 -24.46
N GLU A 148 -30.52 -27.05 -25.54
CA GLU A 148 -30.78 -25.62 -25.53
C GLU A 148 -32.30 -25.41 -25.67
N ILE A 149 -32.94 -24.75 -24.69
CA ILE A 149 -34.36 -24.39 -24.80
C ILE A 149 -34.46 -23.02 -25.45
N VAL A 150 -34.83 -23.00 -26.72
CA VAL A 150 -35.12 -21.77 -27.47
C VAL A 150 -36.63 -21.51 -27.40
N ILE A 151 -37.03 -20.48 -26.65
CA ILE A 151 -38.42 -19.99 -26.66
C ILE A 151 -38.53 -18.95 -27.77
N ARG A 152 -39.46 -19.17 -28.70
CA ARG A 152 -39.83 -18.21 -29.75
C ARG A 152 -40.91 -17.24 -29.27
#